data_AF-A0A951L814-F1
#
_entry.id   AF-A0A951L814-F1
#
_cell.length_a   1.000
_cell.length_b   1.000
_cell.length_c   1.000
_cell.angle_alpha   90.00
_cell.angle_beta   90.00
_cell.angle_gamma   90.00
#
_symmetry.space_group_name_H-M   'P 1'
#
loop_
_entity.id
_entity.type
_entity.pdbx_description
1 polymer ?
#
loop_
_entity_poly.entity_id
_entity_poly.type
_entity_poly.pdbx_seq_one_letter_code
_entity_poly.pdbx_strand_id
1 'polypeptide(L)'
;MSLLGVFGISGSGMAAEAQRLSTVASNIANANSSVSTGGQPYRAREVVFRSVPVTEGDNTAASAGMAGVEVAGVVESATPFRSVYDPGSGFADAQGYVQMPNVSPVDEMVNMISSQQNYQADLDAFNVAKSLALRTLSI
;
A
#
# COMPACT_ATOMS: atom_id res chain seq x y z
N MET A 1 -1.52 4.12 28.79
CA MET A 1 -1.84 3.91 27.36
C MET A 1 -3.31 4.21 27.16
N SER A 2 -3.64 5.27 26.43
CA SER A 2 -5.05 5.59 26.14
C SER A 2 -5.59 4.58 25.12
N LEU A 3 -6.67 3.87 25.45
CA LEU A 3 -7.36 2.94 24.54
C LEU A 3 -7.82 3.64 23.25
N LEU A 4 -8.16 4.93 23.34
CA LEU A 4 -8.55 5.77 22.20
C LEU A 4 -7.40 5.96 21.21
N GLY A 5 -6.16 6.11 21.70
CA GLY A 5 -4.97 6.22 20.86
C GLY A 5 -4.70 4.94 20.06
N VAL A 6 -4.94 3.76 20.65
CA VAL A 6 -4.80 2.47 19.96
C VAL A 6 -5.82 2.34 18.83
N PHE A 7 -7.08 2.75 19.05
CA PHE A 7 -8.09 2.76 18.00
C PHE A 7 -7.73 3.70 16.85
N GLY A 8 -7.21 4.89 17.15
CA GLY A 8 -6.76 5.85 16.14
C GLY A 8 -5.60 5.29 15.30
N ILE A 9 -4.60 4.69 15.94
CA ILE A 9 -3.42 4.14 15.25
C ILE A 9 -3.80 2.94 14.38
N SER A 10 -4.48 1.93 14.94
CA SER A 10 -4.92 0.77 14.17
C SER A 10 -5.89 1.16 13.05
N GLY A 11 -6.77 2.13 13.29
CA GLY A 11 -7.65 2.70 12.27
C GLY A 11 -6.88 3.31 11.10
N SER A 12 -5.86 4.11 11.41
CA SER A 12 -5.00 4.75 10.42
C SER A 12 -4.15 3.74 9.64
N GLY A 13 -3.61 2.71 10.32
CA GLY A 13 -2.84 1.62 9.70
C GLY A 13 -3.68 0.78 8.75
N MET A 14 -4.89 0.39 9.16
CA MET A 14 -5.84 -0.34 8.30
C MET A 14 -6.18 0.45 7.02
N ALA A 15 -6.47 1.74 7.14
CA ALA A 15 -6.79 2.59 5.99
C ALA A 15 -5.60 2.71 5.03
N ALA A 16 -4.39 2.85 5.58
CA ALA A 16 -3.16 2.94 4.81
C ALA A 16 -2.85 1.64 4.04
N GLU A 17 -2.95 0.49 4.70
CA GLU A 17 -2.72 -0.81 4.08
C GLU A 17 -3.82 -1.17 3.07
N ALA A 18 -5.08 -0.76 3.30
CA ALA A 18 -6.15 -0.91 2.31
C ALA A 18 -5.85 -0.14 1.01
N GLN A 19 -5.28 1.07 1.12
CA GLN A 19 -4.86 1.86 -0.04
C GLN A 19 -3.67 1.21 -0.77
N ARG A 20 -2.72 0.64 -0.02
CA ARG A 20 -1.60 -0.12 -0.60
C ARG A 20 -2.10 -1.35 -1.35
N LEU A 21 -3.05 -2.10 -0.78
CA LEU A 21 -3.68 -3.25 -1.44
C LEU A 21 -4.36 -2.86 -2.76
N SER A 22 -5.07 -1.74 -2.79
CA SER A 22 -5.69 -1.23 -4.02
C SER A 22 -4.65 -0.89 -5.09
N THR A 23 -3.54 -0.27 -4.69
CA THR A 23 -2.45 0.13 -5.59
C THR A 23 -1.72 -1.10 -6.14
N VAL A 24 -1.37 -2.05 -5.28
CA VAL A 24 -0.74 -3.32 -5.67
C VAL A 24 -1.65 -4.13 -6.60
N ALA A 25 -2.95 -4.19 -6.32
CA ALA A 25 -3.90 -4.85 -7.22
C ALA A 25 -3.96 -4.17 -8.61
N SER A 26 -3.90 -2.83 -8.65
CA SER A 26 -3.81 -2.08 -9.91
C SER A 26 -2.51 -2.41 -10.67
N ASN A 27 -1.38 -2.50 -9.97
CA ASN A 27 -0.10 -2.87 -10.58
C ASN A 27 -0.16 -4.28 -11.18
N ILE A 28 -0.65 -5.28 -10.43
CA ILE A 28 -0.77 -6.66 -10.92
C ILE A 28 -1.70 -6.75 -12.13
N ALA A 29 -2.85 -6.07 -12.09
CA ALA A 29 -3.80 -6.07 -13.20
C ALA A 29 -3.19 -5.48 -14.48
N ASN A 30 -2.32 -4.47 -14.35
CA ASN A 30 -1.67 -3.83 -15.48
C ASN A 30 -0.29 -4.42 -15.80
N ALA A 31 0.21 -5.40 -15.05
CA ALA A 31 1.57 -5.92 -15.22
C ALA A 31 1.83 -6.55 -16.61
N ASN A 32 0.77 -7.10 -17.23
CA ASN A 32 0.82 -7.68 -18.57
C ASN A 32 0.21 -6.77 -19.64
N SER A 33 -0.10 -5.52 -19.31
CA SER A 33 -0.63 -4.56 -20.29
C SER A 33 0.49 -4.12 -21.24
N SER A 34 0.46 -4.60 -22.48
CA SER A 34 1.26 -4.03 -23.56
C SER A 34 0.49 -2.90 -24.25
N VAL A 35 1.19 -1.83 -24.58
CA VAL A 35 0.64 -0.71 -25.37
C VAL A 35 1.24 -0.72 -26.77
N SER A 36 0.45 -0.28 -27.75
CA SER A 36 0.86 -0.13 -29.14
C SER A 36 1.92 0.96 -29.33
N THR A 37 2.60 0.90 -30.47
CA THR A 37 3.64 1.80 -31.00
C THR A 37 3.20 3.28 -30.94
N GLY A 38 3.35 3.91 -29.77
CA GLY A 38 2.97 5.30 -29.51
C GLY A 38 2.42 5.57 -28.11
N GLY A 39 1.98 4.53 -27.38
CA GLY A 39 1.57 4.63 -25.98
C GLY A 39 2.75 4.48 -25.01
N GLN A 40 2.67 5.15 -23.85
CA GLN A 40 3.57 4.88 -22.73
C GLN A 40 3.05 3.65 -21.94
N PRO A 41 3.89 2.64 -21.66
CA PRO A 41 3.49 1.50 -20.84
C PRO A 41 3.10 1.93 -19.43
N TYR A 42 2.30 1.10 -18.76
CA TYR A 42 1.93 1.34 -17.36
C TYR A 42 3.19 1.42 -16.48
N ARG A 43 3.26 2.43 -15.61
CA ARG A 43 4.29 2.55 -14.58
C ARG A 43 3.76 2.02 -13.26
N ALA A 44 4.54 1.16 -12.61
CA ALA A 44 4.26 0.68 -11.26
C ALA A 44 4.04 1.87 -10.32
N ARG A 45 2.98 1.80 -9.51
CA ARG A 45 2.62 2.82 -8.53
C ARG A 45 2.97 2.35 -7.13
N GLU A 46 3.54 3.22 -6.32
CA GLU A 46 3.91 2.93 -4.94
C GLU A 46 3.23 3.91 -3.99
N VAL A 47 2.74 3.40 -2.87
CA VAL A 47 2.11 4.21 -1.83
C VAL A 47 3.19 4.70 -0.87
N VAL A 48 3.25 6.02 -0.68
CA VAL A 48 4.17 6.64 0.28
C VAL A 48 3.42 6.89 1.58
N PHE A 49 3.92 6.33 2.67
CA PHE A 49 3.38 6.54 4.00
C PHE A 49 4.09 7.71 4.69
N ARG A 50 3.33 8.47 5.48
CA ARG A 50 3.86 9.45 6.44
C ARG A 50 3.39 9.11 7.84
N SER A 51 4.27 9.30 8.82
CA SER A 51 3.87 9.26 10.23
C SER A 51 3.19 10.56 10.60
N VAL A 52 2.04 10.45 11.28
CA VAL A 52 1.30 11.59 11.81
C VAL A 52 1.26 11.45 13.34
N PRO A 53 1.78 12.43 14.09
CA PRO A 53 1.74 12.36 15.55
C PRO A 53 0.29 12.39 16.02
N VAL A 54 -0.07 11.46 16.90
CA VAL A 54 -1.43 11.40 17.47
C VAL A 54 -1.54 12.52 18.52
N THR A 55 -2.04 13.68 18.08
CA THR A 55 -2.22 14.86 18.95
C THR A 55 -3.67 14.91 19.39
N GLU A 56 -4.05 14.09 20.37
CA GLU A 56 -5.38 14.19 20.98
C GLU A 56 -5.27 14.50 22.48
N GLY A 57 -5.58 15.75 22.84
CA GLY A 57 -6.23 16.14 24.08
C GLY A 57 -5.45 16.17 25.40
N ASP A 58 -4.29 15.51 25.52
CA ASP A 58 -3.55 15.51 26.78
C ASP A 58 -2.04 15.69 26.56
N ASN A 59 -1.53 16.83 27.05
CA ASN A 59 -0.11 17.19 27.11
C ASN A 59 0.63 16.36 28.17
N THR A 60 0.39 15.05 28.21
CA THR A 60 1.18 14.15 29.05
C THR A 60 2.29 13.55 28.20
N ALA A 61 3.50 13.52 28.75
CA ALA A 61 4.70 12.90 28.17
C ALA A 61 4.54 11.41 27.77
N ALA A 62 3.35 10.83 27.94
CA ALA A 62 2.95 9.49 27.51
C ALA A 62 2.49 9.42 26.04
N SER A 63 2.09 10.53 25.40
CA SER A 63 1.81 10.61 23.95
C SER A 63 3.07 10.85 23.10
N ALA A 64 4.19 11.19 23.76
CA ALA A 64 5.50 11.37 23.15
C ALA A 64 6.05 10.02 22.66
N GLY A 65 5.67 9.62 21.44
CA GLY A 65 6.14 8.40 20.78
C GLY A 65 5.08 7.62 20.02
N MET A 66 3.80 8.00 20.13
CA MET A 66 2.71 7.38 19.39
C MET A 66 2.41 8.16 18.11
N ALA A 67 2.59 7.50 16.97
CA ALA A 67 2.28 8.06 15.65
C ALA A 67 1.34 7.10 14.90
N GLY A 68 0.29 7.67 14.30
CA GLY A 68 -0.50 7.00 13.28
C GLY A 68 0.22 7.04 11.93
N VAL A 69 -0.37 6.37 10.95
CA VAL A 69 0.11 6.37 9.56
C VAL A 69 -0.95 6.99 8.66
N GLU A 70 -0.52 7.82 7.74
CA GLU A 70 -1.35 8.35 6.69
C GLU A 70 -0.68 8.14 5.34
N VAL A 71 -1.48 8.00 4.29
CA VAL A 71 -0.98 7.96 2.92
C VAL A 71 -0.63 9.39 2.47
N ALA A 72 0.67 9.66 2.30
CA ALA A 72 1.16 10.94 1.79
C ALA A 72 0.86 11.12 0.30
N GLY A 73 0.79 10.03 -0.45
CA GLY A 73 0.46 10.02 -1.87
C GLY A 73 0.80 8.71 -2.55
N VAL A 74 0.48 8.61 -3.84
CA VAL A 74 0.87 7.51 -4.72
C VAL A 74 1.86 8.07 -5.75
N VAL A 75 3.05 7.50 -5.80
CA VAL A 75 4.12 7.91 -6.72
C VAL A 75 4.34 6.85 -7.79
N GLU A 76 4.74 7.27 -8.99
CA GLU A 76 5.13 6.34 -10.04
C GLU A 76 6.60 5.95 -9.88
N SER A 77 6.89 4.68 -10.15
CA SER A 77 8.24 4.15 -10.06
C SER A 77 9.14 4.75 -11.14
N ALA A 78 10.35 5.15 -10.71
CA ALA A 78 11.40 5.68 -11.56
C ALA A 78 12.17 4.59 -12.32
N THR A 79 11.88 3.31 -12.09
CA THR A 79 12.58 2.22 -12.79
C THR A 79 12.28 2.26 -14.30
N PRO A 80 13.27 1.90 -15.15
CA PRO A 80 13.07 1.84 -16.59
C PRO A 80 12.06 0.74 -16.97
N PHE A 81 11.37 0.96 -18.10
CA PHE A 81 10.48 -0.05 -18.68
C PHE A 81 11.24 -1.30 -19.13
N ARG A 82 10.56 -2.43 -19.16
CA ARG A 82 11.15 -3.70 -19.61
C ARG A 82 10.90 -3.88 -21.10
N SER A 83 11.94 -3.97 -21.91
CA SER A 83 11.81 -4.33 -23.32
C SER A 83 11.91 -5.85 -23.49
N VAL A 84 10.91 -6.46 -24.13
CA VAL A 84 10.90 -7.90 -24.44
C VAL A 84 10.89 -8.06 -25.95
N TYR A 85 11.76 -8.91 -26.47
CA TYR A 85 11.80 -9.23 -27.90
C TYR A 85 10.68 -10.21 -28.23
N ASP A 86 9.67 -9.74 -28.96
CA ASP A 86 8.55 -10.54 -29.46
C ASP A 86 8.16 -10.06 -30.87
N PRO A 87 8.88 -10.54 -31.91
CA PRO A 87 8.66 -10.12 -33.30
C PRO A 87 7.33 -10.63 -33.89
N GLY A 88 6.61 -11.52 -33.19
CA GLY A 88 5.31 -12.02 -33.61
C GLY A 88 4.13 -11.18 -33.11
N SER A 89 4.37 -10.22 -32.22
CA SER A 89 3.32 -9.40 -31.63
C SER A 89 2.95 -8.22 -32.54
N GLY A 90 1.66 -7.91 -32.64
CA GLY A 90 1.16 -6.72 -33.37
C GLY A 90 1.52 -5.39 -32.72
N PHE A 91 2.18 -5.41 -31.56
CA PHE A 91 2.61 -4.25 -30.77
C PHE A 91 4.13 -4.09 -30.74
N ALA A 92 4.86 -4.88 -31.53
CA ALA A 92 6.31 -4.75 -31.65
C ALA A 92 6.71 -3.47 -32.41
N ASP A 93 7.82 -2.88 -32.00
CA ASP A 93 8.47 -1.81 -32.75
C ASP A 93 9.11 -2.34 -34.06
N ALA A 94 9.70 -1.45 -34.85
CA ALA A 94 10.35 -1.79 -36.12
C ALA A 94 11.53 -2.78 -35.97
N GLN A 95 11.99 -3.02 -34.74
CA GLN A 95 13.08 -3.90 -34.38
C GLN A 95 12.58 -5.20 -33.73
N GLY A 96 11.27 -5.39 -33.53
CA GLY A 96 10.68 -6.59 -32.94
C GLY A 96 10.55 -6.56 -31.41
N TYR A 97 10.73 -5.41 -30.76
CA TYR A 97 10.64 -5.26 -29.31
C TYR A 97 9.29 -4.68 -28.87
N VAL A 98 8.78 -5.21 -27.76
CA VAL A 98 7.60 -4.73 -27.06
C VAL A 98 8.04 -4.08 -25.76
N GLN A 99 7.58 -2.86 -25.52
CA GLN A 99 7.75 -2.23 -24.22
C GLN A 99 6.69 -2.73 -23.24
N MET A 100 7.14 -3.41 -22.20
CA MET A 100 6.32 -3.89 -21.09
C MET A 100 6.43 -2.95 -19.89
N PRO A 101 5.37 -2.90 -19.06
CA PRO A 101 5.36 -2.23 -17.78
C PRO A 101 6.56 -2.62 -16.91
N ASN A 102 7.02 -1.70 -16.08
CA ASN A 102 8.06 -1.94 -15.07
C ASN A 102 7.53 -2.61 -13.79
N VAL A 103 6.38 -3.30 -13.89
CA VAL A 103 5.76 -4.01 -12.78
C VAL A 103 6.29 -5.44 -12.72
N SER A 104 6.73 -5.88 -11.56
CA SER A 104 7.09 -7.26 -11.28
C SER A 104 5.93 -7.94 -10.54
N PRO A 105 5.19 -8.87 -11.17
CA PRO A 105 4.08 -9.55 -10.51
C PRO A 105 4.50 -10.27 -9.23
N VAL A 106 5.73 -10.78 -9.19
CA VAL A 106 6.27 -11.50 -8.03
C VAL A 106 6.43 -10.53 -6.86
N ASP A 107 7.04 -9.38 -7.08
CA ASP A 107 7.26 -8.39 -6.02
C ASP A 107 5.93 -7.78 -5.55
N GLU A 108 5.00 -7.54 -6.48
CA GLU A 108 3.67 -7.06 -6.15
C GLU A 108 2.84 -8.10 -5.36
N MET A 109 2.95 -9.39 -5.67
CA MET A 109 2.30 -10.43 -4.87
C MET A 109 2.89 -10.49 -3.45
N VAL A 110 4.20 -10.32 -3.29
CA VAL A 110 4.83 -10.24 -1.96
C VAL A 110 4.34 -9.00 -1.21
N ASN A 111 4.28 -7.84 -1.87
CA ASN A 111 3.73 -6.62 -1.30
C ASN A 111 2.26 -6.78 -0.89
N MET A 112 1.45 -7.48 -1.70
CA MET A 112 0.06 -7.78 -1.38
C MET A 112 -0.04 -8.62 -0.11
N ILE A 113 0.73 -9.70 -0.03
CA ILE A 113 0.74 -10.59 1.14
C ILE A 113 1.18 -9.83 2.40
N SER A 114 2.24 -9.02 2.30
CA SER A 114 2.70 -8.18 3.41
C SER A 114 1.62 -7.21 3.87
N SER A 115 0.94 -6.54 2.93
CA SER A 115 -0.10 -5.56 3.25
C SER A 115 -1.33 -6.22 3.88
N GLN A 116 -1.71 -7.43 3.43
CA GLN A 116 -2.79 -8.22 4.04
C GLN A 116 -2.45 -8.63 5.48
N GLN A 117 -1.20 -9.07 5.74
CA GLN A 117 -0.77 -9.42 7.09
C GLN A 117 -0.77 -8.21 8.03
N ASN A 118 -0.32 -7.05 7.56
CA ASN A 118 -0.35 -5.81 8.35
C ASN A 118 -1.80 -5.38 8.66
N TYR A 119 -2.67 -5.40 7.65
CA TYR A 119 -4.09 -5.09 7.84
C TYR A 119 -4.75 -6.02 8.87
N GLN A 120 -4.44 -7.33 8.81
CA GLN A 120 -4.94 -8.30 9.79
C GLN A 120 -4.37 -8.03 11.20
N ALA A 121 -3.09 -7.72 11.32
CA ALA A 121 -2.47 -7.39 12.59
C ALA A 121 -3.11 -6.14 13.24
N ASP A 122 -3.40 -5.10 12.45
CA ASP A 122 -4.08 -3.91 12.92
C ASP A 122 -5.53 -4.20 13.34
N LEU A 123 -6.25 -5.04 12.59
CA LEU A 123 -7.59 -5.50 12.96
C LEU A 123 -7.59 -6.28 14.29
N ASP A 124 -6.61 -7.15 14.49
CA ASP A 124 -6.48 -7.95 15.71
C ASP A 124 -6.20 -7.04 16.91
N ALA A 125 -5.27 -6.08 16.76
CA ALA A 125 -4.99 -5.07 17.78
C ALA A 125 -6.24 -4.24 18.13
N PHE A 126 -7.01 -3.83 17.12
CA PHE A 126 -8.28 -3.13 17.30
C PHE A 126 -9.29 -3.96 18.09
N ASN A 127 -9.45 -5.24 17.75
CA ASN A 127 -10.38 -6.14 18.42
C ASN A 127 -9.98 -6.41 19.87
N VAL A 128 -8.68 -6.56 20.15
CA VAL A 128 -8.16 -6.70 21.52
C VAL A 128 -8.46 -5.44 22.33
N ALA A 129 -8.16 -4.26 21.80
CA ALA A 129 -8.47 -2.98 22.45
C ALA A 129 -9.97 -2.81 22.72
N LYS A 130 -10.83 -3.19 21.76
CA LYS A 130 -12.29 -3.20 21.92
C LYS A 130 -12.73 -4.12 23.05
N SER A 131 -12.17 -5.33 23.13
CA SER A 131 -12.51 -6.30 24.17
C SER A 131 -12.14 -5.80 25.57
N LEU A 132 -10.99 -5.13 25.70
CA LEU A 132 -10.54 -4.52 26.95
C LEU A 132 -11.45 -3.37 27.36
N ALA A 133 -11.79 -2.47 26.42
CA ALA A 133 -12.69 -1.34 26.67
C ALA A 133 -14.08 -1.80 27.16
N LEU A 134 -14.66 -2.81 26.51
CA LEU A 134 -15.97 -3.34 26.91
C LEU A 134 -15.93 -3.98 28.30
N ARG A 135 -14.88 -4.75 28.60
CA ARG A 135 -14.68 -5.35 29.92
C ARG A 135 -14.56 -4.28 31.01
N THR A 136 -13.87 -3.17 30.74
CA THR A 136 -13.75 -2.07 31.71
C THR A 136 -15.05 -1.30 31.91
N LEU A 137 -15.94 -1.24 30.93
CA LEU A 137 -17.27 -0.63 31.08
C LEU A 137 -18.27 -1.53 31.83
N SER A 138 -18.03 -2.84 31.86
CA SER A 138 -18.91 -3.82 32.53
C SER A 138 -18.61 -4.04 34.02
N ILE A 139 -17.59 -3.35 34.55
CA ILE A 139 -17.21 -3.34 35.97
C ILE A 139 -17.65 -2.02 36.57
#